data_AF-A0A7K1U4C9-F1
#
_entry.id   AF-A0A7K1U4C9-F1
#
_cell.length_a   1.000
_cell.length_b   1.000
_cell.length_c   1.000
_cell.angle_alpha   90.00
_cell.angle_beta   90.00
_cell.angle_gamma   90.00
#
_symmetry.space_group_name_H-M   'P 1'
#
loop_
_entity.id
_entity.type
_entity.pdbx_description
1 polymer ?
#
loop_
_entity_poly.entity_id
_entity_poly.type
_entity_poly.pdbx_seq_one_letter_code
_entity_poly.pdbx_strand_id
1 'polypeptide(L)'
;MKDTAAEQLLKQDLSNDDLSELIMHRAKAAEAVSLLRERFGAQSVDEKEISTIVLSQPGRLEMSDWHCGTSHFLAGWATVLSPIAREIEGKEDTRGAGCAVIPSLAPLLFSDNDIVLAKLRELANG
;
A
#
# COMPACT_ATOMS: atom_id res chain seq x y z
N MET A 1 13.45 -14.45 18.75
CA MET A 1 12.13 -15.06 19.06
C MET A 1 10.96 -14.32 18.40
N LYS A 2 11.13 -13.58 17.29
CA LYS A 2 9.99 -12.95 16.57
C LYS A 2 9.48 -13.76 15.36
N ASP A 3 10.27 -14.72 14.87
CA ASP A 3 9.92 -15.43 13.62
C ASP A 3 8.85 -16.51 13.77
N THR A 4 8.74 -17.16 14.93
CA THR A 4 7.85 -18.31 15.13
C THR A 4 6.36 -17.92 15.16
N ALA A 5 6.02 -16.76 15.72
CA ALA A 5 4.63 -16.29 15.79
C ALA A 5 4.12 -15.86 14.40
N ALA A 6 4.98 -15.20 13.61
CA ALA A 6 4.61 -14.69 12.30
C ALA A 6 4.54 -15.80 11.23
N GLU A 7 5.34 -16.88 11.36
CA GLU A 7 5.20 -18.09 10.55
C GLU A 7 3.95 -18.92 10.87
N GLN A 8 3.47 -18.87 12.12
CA GLN A 8 2.21 -19.52 12.49
C GLN A 8 0.99 -18.74 12.01
N LEU A 9 1.08 -17.41 11.92
CA LEU A 9 0.01 -16.57 11.38
C LEU A 9 -0.30 -16.91 9.92
N LEU A 10 0.73 -17.08 9.08
CA LEU A 10 0.58 -17.39 7.64
C LEU A 10 0.02 -18.79 7.36
N LYS A 11 -0.07 -19.66 8.38
CA LYS A 11 -0.72 -20.98 8.28
C LYS A 11 -2.21 -20.93 8.60
N GLN A 12 -2.74 -19.79 9.01
CA GLN A 12 -4.17 -19.56 9.20
C GLN A 12 -4.79 -18.98 7.93
N ASP A 13 -6.10 -19.13 7.78
CA ASP A 13 -6.86 -18.48 6.71
C ASP A 13 -7.01 -16.98 7.02
N LEU A 14 -5.90 -16.24 6.84
CA LEU A 14 -5.82 -14.80 7.11
C LEU A 14 -6.76 -14.03 6.17
N SER A 15 -7.50 -13.06 6.68
CA SER A 15 -8.30 -12.17 5.84
C SER A 15 -7.41 -11.22 5.02
N ASN A 16 -7.97 -10.56 3.99
CA ASN A 16 -7.24 -9.53 3.25
C ASN A 16 -6.85 -8.34 4.14
N ASP A 17 -7.66 -8.08 5.17
CA ASP A 17 -7.38 -7.10 6.22
C ASP A 17 -6.16 -7.52 7.05
N ASP A 18 -6.12 -8.77 7.52
CA ASP A 18 -4.97 -9.27 8.29
C ASP A 18 -3.67 -9.19 7.48
N LEU A 19 -3.75 -9.52 6.18
CA LEU A 19 -2.60 -9.40 5.28
C LEU A 19 -2.19 -7.94 5.11
N SER A 20 -3.14 -7.02 4.97
CA SER A 20 -2.85 -5.58 4.86
C SER A 20 -2.16 -5.06 6.13
N GLU A 21 -2.65 -5.43 7.32
CA GLU A 21 -2.02 -5.06 8.60
C GLU A 21 -0.57 -5.57 8.69
N LEU A 22 -0.31 -6.82 8.29
CA LEU A 22 1.03 -7.38 8.25
C LEU A 22 1.98 -6.59 7.33
N ILE A 23 1.49 -6.20 6.15
CA ILE A 23 2.25 -5.43 5.16
C ILE A 23 2.59 -4.04 5.73
N MET A 24 1.59 -3.35 6.28
CA MET A 24 1.73 -2.00 6.83
C MET A 24 2.67 -1.95 8.04
N HIS A 25 2.64 -2.98 8.89
CA HIS A 25 3.54 -3.10 10.05
C HIS A 25 4.90 -3.75 9.73
N ARG A 26 5.18 -4.02 8.44
CA ARG A 26 6.42 -4.69 7.98
C ARG A 26 6.64 -6.08 8.63
N ALA A 27 5.58 -6.74 9.10
CA ALA A 27 5.63 -8.04 9.73
C ALA A 27 5.34 -9.12 8.68
N LYS A 28 6.35 -9.93 8.29
CA LYS A 28 6.22 -10.92 7.19
C LYS A 28 5.63 -10.32 5.91
N ALA A 29 6.02 -9.07 5.61
CA ALA A 29 5.41 -8.29 4.54
C ALA A 29 5.63 -8.94 3.16
N ALA A 30 6.77 -9.58 2.91
CA ALA A 30 7.02 -10.23 1.62
C ALA A 30 6.04 -11.39 1.37
N GLU A 31 5.80 -12.21 2.39
CA GLU A 31 4.85 -13.33 2.34
C GLU A 31 3.41 -12.82 2.26
N ALA A 32 3.06 -11.83 3.08
CA ALA A 32 1.73 -11.23 3.08
C ALA A 32 1.38 -10.56 1.73
N VAL A 33 2.33 -9.81 1.14
CA VAL A 33 2.20 -9.24 -0.21
C VAL A 33 2.00 -10.32 -1.26
N SER A 34 2.80 -11.39 -1.21
CA SER A 34 2.71 -12.47 -2.20
C SER A 34 1.33 -13.12 -2.17
N LEU A 35 0.82 -13.44 -0.97
CA LEU A 35 -0.50 -14.05 -0.80
C LEU A 35 -1.64 -13.09 -1.19
N LEU A 36 -1.55 -11.81 -0.79
CA LEU A 36 -2.55 -10.80 -1.15
C LEU A 36 -2.61 -10.61 -2.67
N ARG A 37 -1.46 -10.55 -3.34
CA ARG A 37 -1.38 -10.47 -4.80
C ARG A 37 -1.93 -11.70 -5.50
N GLU A 38 -1.63 -12.89 -4.99
CA GLU A 38 -2.14 -14.14 -5.54
C GLU A 38 -3.68 -14.16 -5.52
N ARG A 39 -4.29 -13.74 -4.40
CA ARG A 39 -5.76 -13.64 -4.27
C ARG A 39 -6.41 -12.72 -5.29
N PHE A 40 -5.73 -11.63 -5.64
CA PHE A 40 -6.25 -10.64 -6.57
C PHE A 40 -5.75 -10.80 -8.01
N GLY A 41 -4.81 -11.72 -8.28
CA GLY A 41 -4.12 -11.80 -9.57
C GLY A 41 -3.31 -10.54 -9.90
N ALA A 42 -2.78 -9.85 -8.88
CA ALA A 42 -2.18 -8.54 -9.01
C ALA A 42 -0.64 -8.57 -9.13
N GLN A 43 -0.08 -7.55 -9.76
CA GLN A 43 1.36 -7.27 -9.79
C GLN A 43 1.68 -5.94 -9.13
N SER A 44 2.95 -5.74 -8.72
CA SER A 44 3.43 -4.43 -8.28
C SER A 44 3.32 -3.41 -9.40
N VAL A 45 3.00 -2.17 -9.05
CA VAL A 45 3.08 -1.04 -9.97
C VAL A 45 4.43 -0.35 -9.83
N ASP A 46 4.77 0.51 -10.79
CA ASP A 46 5.96 1.35 -10.68
C ASP A 46 5.75 2.43 -9.62
N GLU A 47 6.23 2.16 -8.41
CA GLU A 47 6.16 3.09 -7.29
C GLU A 47 6.97 4.38 -7.54
N LYS A 48 7.97 4.36 -8.44
CA LYS A 48 8.73 5.56 -8.83
C LYS A 48 7.88 6.47 -9.68
N GLU A 49 7.13 5.93 -10.64
CA GLU A 49 6.18 6.69 -11.45
C GLU A 49 5.12 7.36 -10.58
N ILE A 50 4.52 6.60 -9.65
CA ILE A 50 3.55 7.14 -8.69
C ILE A 50 4.18 8.26 -7.86
N SER A 51 5.39 8.05 -7.35
CA SER A 51 6.12 9.06 -6.58
C SER A 51 6.31 10.35 -7.38
N THR A 52 6.74 10.26 -8.63
CA THR A 52 6.93 11.42 -9.51
C THR A 52 5.62 12.18 -9.75
N ILE A 53 4.52 11.47 -10.00
CA ILE A 53 3.21 12.10 -10.26
C ILE A 53 2.70 12.80 -9.00
N VAL A 54 2.74 12.15 -7.83
CA VAL A 54 2.32 12.76 -6.56
C VAL A 54 3.16 14.01 -6.25
N LEU A 55 4.48 13.94 -6.45
CA LEU A 55 5.38 15.07 -6.23
C LEU A 55 5.16 16.24 -7.20
N SER A 56 4.57 16.01 -8.38
CA SER A 56 4.17 17.08 -9.29
C SER A 56 2.95 17.88 -8.80
N GLN A 57 2.19 17.30 -7.86
CA GLN A 57 0.93 17.85 -7.33
C GLN A 57 0.83 17.67 -5.81
N PRO A 58 1.82 18.15 -5.02
CA PRO A 58 1.93 17.82 -3.60
C PRO A 58 0.76 18.36 -2.76
N GLY A 59 0.13 19.46 -3.19
CA GLY A 59 -1.07 20.01 -2.54
C GLY A 59 -2.35 19.19 -2.75
N ARG A 60 -2.30 18.09 -3.51
CA ARG A 60 -3.40 17.12 -3.67
C ARG A 60 -3.20 15.85 -2.85
N LEU A 61 -2.06 15.71 -2.18
CA LEU A 61 -1.83 14.63 -1.23
C LEU A 61 -2.45 15.05 0.11
N GLU A 62 -3.37 14.24 0.61
CA GLU A 62 -4.02 14.44 1.90
C GLU A 62 -4.00 13.14 2.72
N MET A 63 -3.13 13.11 3.73
CA MET A 63 -2.91 12.00 4.65
C MET A 63 -3.38 12.30 6.08
N SER A 64 -3.75 13.55 6.38
CA SER A 64 -4.12 13.97 7.76
C SER A 64 -5.53 13.53 8.17
N ASP A 65 -6.38 13.17 7.21
CA ASP A 65 -7.70 12.60 7.46
C ASP A 65 -7.68 11.07 7.44
N TRP A 66 -7.64 10.47 8.63
CA TRP A 66 -7.61 9.02 8.91
C TRP A 66 -8.77 8.21 8.27
N HIS A 67 -9.81 8.86 7.75
CA HIS A 67 -11.03 8.20 7.30
C HIS A 67 -11.22 8.13 5.79
N CYS A 68 -10.30 8.67 4.99
CA CYS A 68 -10.81 9.21 3.74
C CYS A 68 -11.14 8.16 2.67
N GLY A 69 -10.51 6.97 2.62
CA GLY A 69 -10.88 5.93 1.63
C GLY A 69 -11.06 6.46 0.19
N THR A 70 -10.43 7.59 -0.12
CA THR A 70 -10.65 8.39 -1.33
C THR A 70 -9.34 8.60 -2.07
N SER A 71 -9.41 9.10 -3.29
CA SER A 71 -8.28 9.29 -4.22
C SER A 71 -7.19 10.29 -3.78
N HIS A 72 -7.26 10.88 -2.58
CA HIS A 72 -6.31 11.92 -2.13
C HIS A 72 -5.15 11.39 -1.28
N PHE A 73 -5.25 10.18 -0.73
CA PHE A 73 -4.14 9.54 -0.01
C PHE A 73 -3.35 8.60 -0.93
N LEU A 74 -2.18 8.12 -0.47
CA LEU A 74 -1.21 7.44 -1.31
C LEU A 74 -1.75 6.17 -2.02
N ALA A 75 -2.60 5.37 -1.37
CA ALA A 75 -3.23 4.24 -2.06
C ALA A 75 -4.30 4.68 -3.07
N GLY A 76 -4.99 5.80 -2.80
CA GLY A 76 -5.90 6.41 -3.76
C GLY A 76 -5.20 6.87 -5.04
N TRP A 77 -3.98 7.41 -4.94
CA TRP A 77 -3.15 7.69 -6.11
C TRP A 77 -2.81 6.41 -6.89
N ALA A 78 -2.52 5.31 -6.20
CA ALA A 78 -2.30 4.03 -6.85
C ALA A 78 -3.56 3.55 -7.61
N THR A 79 -4.77 3.71 -7.06
CA THR A 79 -6.03 3.32 -7.74
C THR A 79 -6.42 4.25 -8.89
N VAL A 80 -5.97 5.51 -8.87
CA VAL A 80 -6.12 6.43 -10.02
C VAL A 80 -5.15 6.08 -11.16
N LEU A 81 -3.91 5.71 -10.83
CA LEU A 81 -2.85 5.53 -11.82
C LEU A 81 -2.73 4.10 -12.34
N SER A 82 -3.25 3.11 -11.62
CA SER A 82 -3.14 1.71 -11.97
C SER A 82 -4.51 1.04 -12.17
N PRO A 83 -4.81 0.52 -13.38
CA PRO A 83 -6.04 -0.22 -13.63
C PRO A 83 -6.22 -1.44 -12.71
N ILE A 84 -5.13 -2.15 -12.39
CA ILE A 84 -5.21 -3.31 -11.50
C ILE A 84 -5.52 -2.87 -10.06
N ALA A 85 -4.96 -1.75 -9.60
CA ALA A 85 -5.30 -1.21 -8.28
C ALA A 85 -6.78 -0.79 -8.21
N ARG A 86 -7.31 -0.18 -9.28
CA ARG A 86 -8.74 0.15 -9.40
C ARG A 86 -9.63 -1.09 -9.36
N GLU A 87 -9.21 -2.16 -10.03
CA GLU A 87 -9.96 -3.42 -10.03
C GLU A 87 -9.99 -4.05 -8.62
N ILE A 88 -8.88 -4.02 -7.90
CA ILE A 88 -8.80 -4.51 -6.51
C ILE A 88 -9.70 -3.67 -5.60
N GLU A 89 -9.65 -2.34 -5.72
CA GLU A 89 -10.54 -1.44 -4.97
C GLU A 89 -12.02 -1.70 -5.25
N GLY A 90 -12.40 -2.18 -6.43
CA GLY A 90 -13.79 -2.58 -6.71
C GLY A 90 -14.23 -3.88 -6.01
N LYS A 91 -13.28 -4.70 -5.56
CA LYS A 91 -13.50 -5.99 -4.89
C LYS A 91 -13.23 -5.92 -3.37
N GLU A 92 -12.47 -4.93 -2.93
CA GLU A 92 -11.96 -4.74 -1.58
C GLU A 92 -12.06 -3.24 -1.21
N ASP A 93 -11.19 -2.74 -0.33
CA ASP A 93 -11.03 -1.33 -0.02
C ASP A 93 -9.77 -0.73 -0.71
N THR A 94 -9.67 0.60 -0.71
CA THR A 94 -8.52 1.31 -1.27
C THR A 94 -7.21 0.98 -0.54
N ARG A 95 -7.28 0.64 0.76
CA ARG A 95 -6.12 0.25 1.58
C ARG A 95 -5.52 -1.06 1.09
N GLY A 96 -6.34 -2.09 0.90
CA GLY A 96 -5.97 -3.40 0.39
C GLY A 96 -5.42 -3.30 -1.02
N ALA A 97 -6.03 -2.48 -1.88
CA ALA A 97 -5.48 -2.15 -3.19
C ALA A 97 -4.06 -1.57 -3.08
N GLY A 98 -3.86 -0.57 -2.22
CA GLY A 98 -2.54 0.00 -1.94
C GLY A 98 -1.52 -1.03 -1.45
N CYS A 99 -1.90 -1.86 -0.48
CA CYS A 99 -1.02 -2.91 0.06
C CYS A 99 -0.63 -3.93 -1.01
N ALA A 100 -1.52 -4.24 -1.96
CA ALA A 100 -1.22 -5.16 -3.04
C ALA A 100 -0.26 -4.53 -4.07
N VAL A 101 -0.48 -3.27 -4.48
CA VAL A 101 0.25 -2.71 -5.63
C VAL A 101 1.47 -1.87 -5.26
N ILE A 102 1.46 -1.17 -4.12
CA ILE A 102 2.53 -0.30 -3.63
C ILE A 102 3.06 -0.72 -2.24
N PRO A 103 3.47 -1.99 -2.06
CA PRO A 103 3.77 -2.54 -0.74
C PRO A 103 4.96 -1.89 -0.03
N SER A 104 5.90 -1.26 -0.75
CA SER A 104 7.04 -0.60 -0.10
C SER A 104 6.61 0.71 0.59
N LEU A 105 5.55 1.32 0.06
CA LEU A 105 4.89 2.53 0.53
C LEU A 105 3.76 2.25 1.52
N ALA A 106 3.26 1.01 1.62
CA ALA A 106 2.16 0.62 2.50
C ALA A 106 2.34 1.04 3.99
N PRO A 107 3.55 1.00 4.59
CA PRO A 107 3.76 1.49 5.95
C PRO A 107 3.52 2.98 6.15
N LEU A 108 3.40 3.74 5.06
CA LEU A 108 3.15 5.18 5.06
C LEU A 108 1.68 5.56 4.84
N LEU A 109 0.78 4.59 4.63
CA LEU A 109 -0.63 4.87 4.33
C LEU A 109 -1.36 5.61 5.47
N PHE A 110 -0.82 5.58 6.69
CA PHE A 110 -1.30 6.34 7.86
C PHE A 110 -0.26 7.32 8.42
N SER A 111 0.70 7.77 7.60
CA SER A 111 1.71 8.78 7.99
C SER A 111 1.33 10.17 7.51
N ASP A 112 1.85 11.20 8.17
CA ASP A 112 1.61 12.60 7.79
C ASP A 112 2.16 12.96 6.41
N ASN A 113 1.56 13.97 5.77
CA ASN A 113 1.94 14.48 4.45
C ASN A 113 3.44 14.69 4.29
N ASP A 114 4.08 15.33 5.28
CA ASP A 114 5.51 15.65 5.22
C ASP A 114 6.39 14.39 5.19
N ILE A 115 6.02 13.36 5.96
CA ILE A 115 6.72 12.08 6.01
C ILE A 115 6.57 11.37 4.66
N VAL A 116 5.35 11.33 4.12
CA VAL A 116 5.08 10.70 2.82
C VAL A 116 5.86 11.42 1.72
N LEU A 117 5.74 12.74 1.61
CA LEU A 117 6.43 13.53 0.59
C LEU A 117 7.95 13.39 0.67
N ALA A 118 8.52 13.34 1.87
CA ALA A 118 9.95 13.07 2.04
C ALA A 118 10.32 11.70 1.45
N LYS A 119 9.54 10.64 1.75
CA LYS A 119 9.83 9.31 1.20
C LYS A 119 9.69 9.23 -0.31
N LEU A 120 8.66 9.84 -0.87
CA LEU A 120 8.46 9.86 -2.32
C LEU A 120 9.62 10.55 -3.04
N ARG A 121 10.22 11.60 -2.44
CA ARG A 121 11.43 12.25 -2.99
C ARG A 121 12.62 11.32 -2.99
N GLU A 122 12.80 10.48 -1.97
CA GLU A 122 13.88 9.48 -1.96
C GLU A 122 13.71 8.49 -3.11
N LEU A 123 12.49 7.98 -3.31
CA LEU A 123 12.19 6.99 -4.36
C LEU A 123 12.31 7.59 -5.77
N ALA A 124 11.86 8.82 -5.98
CA ALA A 124 11.95 9.49 -7.27
C ALA A 124 13.40 9.75 -7.71
N ASN A 125 14.31 9.94 -6.75
CA ASN A 125 15.73 10.25 -7.00
C ASN A 125 16.65 9.02 -6.95
N GLY A 126 16.13 7.85 -6.53
CA GLY A 126 16.86 6.58 -6.45
C GLY A 126 16.91 5.79 -7.74
#